data_AF-A0A1I1LM65-F1
#
_entry.id   AF-A0A1I1LM65-F1
#
_cell.length_a   1.000
_cell.length_b   1.000
_cell.length_c   1.000
_cell.angle_alpha   90.00
_cell.angle_beta   90.00
_cell.angle_gamma   90.00
#
_symmetry.space_group_name_H-M   'P 1'
#
loop_
_entity.id
_entity.type
_entity.pdbx_description
1 polymer ?
#
loop_
_entity_poly.entity_id
_entity_poly.type
_entity_poly.pdbx_seq_one_letter_code
_entity_poly.pdbx_strand_id
1 'polypeptide(L)' 'MEENTETSDFLAACDSCGTVFAATITADDRVLPIGARDGCRCGGTSFSRIDEEDFEDPSDTA' A
#
# COMPACT_ATOMS: atom_id res chain seq x y z
N MET A 1 9.92 -22.49 12.53
CA MET A 1 8.76 -21.59 12.46
C MET A 1 9.37 -20.22 12.31
N GLU A 2 9.69 -19.82 11.09
CA GLU A 2 10.19 -18.46 10.86
C GLU A 2 9.02 -17.53 11.20
N GLU A 3 9.21 -16.71 12.23
CA GLU A 3 8.35 -15.56 12.48
C GLU A 3 8.52 -14.62 11.29
N ASN A 4 7.72 -14.83 10.24
CA ASN A 4 7.50 -13.78 9.27
C ASN A 4 6.52 -12.81 9.94
N THR A 5 7.07 -11.95 10.80
CA THR A 5 6.42 -10.71 11.17
C THR A 5 6.34 -9.91 9.88
N GLU A 6 5.32 -10.26 9.09
CA GLU A 6 4.95 -9.65 7.84
C GLU A 6 4.44 -8.26 8.21
N THR A 7 5.37 -7.37 8.52
CA THR A 7 5.12 -5.95 8.39
C THR A 7 5.12 -5.75 6.89
N SER A 8 4.02 -6.13 6.23
CA SER A 8 3.90 -6.09 4.77
C SER A 8 3.98 -4.62 4.39
N ASP A 9 5.18 -4.16 4.08
CA ASP A 9 5.37 -2.88 3.42
C ASP A 9 4.82 -3.02 2.01
N PHE A 10 3.82 -2.19 1.70
CA PHE A 10 3.16 -2.16 0.40
C PHE A 10 3.24 -0.75 -0.16
N LEU A 11 2.94 -0.63 -1.44
CA LEU A 11 2.89 0.66 -2.11
C LEU A 11 1.50 1.27 -1.98
N ALA A 12 1.43 2.54 -1.61
CA ALA A 12 0.19 3.30 -1.60
C ALA A 12 0.32 4.53 -2.52
N ALA A 13 -0.67 4.76 -3.36
CA ALA A 13 -0.75 5.94 -4.21
C ALA A 13 -1.62 7.03 -3.56
N CYS A 14 -1.20 8.28 -3.68
CA CYS A 14 -2.04 9.43 -3.37
C CYS A 14 -3.16 9.55 -4.41
N ASP A 15 -4.41 9.56 -3.97
CA ASP A 15 -5.58 9.64 -4.86
C ASP A 15 -5.65 10.98 -5.62
N SER A 16 -5.09 12.05 -5.04
CA SER A 16 -5.15 13.39 -5.63
C SER A 16 -4.12 13.64 -6.74
N CYS A 17 -2.96 12.99 -6.71
CA CYS A 17 -1.86 13.26 -7.65
C CYS A 17 -1.19 12.02 -8.24
N GLY A 18 -1.54 10.82 -7.75
CA GLY A 18 -0.94 9.56 -8.18
C GLY A 18 0.48 9.32 -7.66
N THR A 19 1.00 10.14 -6.74
CA THR A 19 2.35 9.91 -6.19
C THR A 19 2.35 8.64 -5.33
N VAL A 20 3.27 7.73 -5.63
CA VAL A 20 3.42 6.45 -4.93
C VAL A 20 4.38 6.60 -3.74
N PHE A 21 3.99 6.04 -2.61
CA PHE A 21 4.75 6.01 -1.37
C PHE A 21 4.81 4.59 -0.82
N ALA A 22 5.92 4.24 -0.16
CA ALA A 22 5.96 3.07 0.70
C ALA A 22 5.05 3.31 1.91
N ALA A 23 4.16 2.37 2.17
CA ALA A 23 3.23 2.36 3.28
C ALA A 23 3.28 1.01 3.99
N THR A 24 2.79 0.98 5.22
CA THR A 24 2.71 -0.24 6.01
C THR A 24 1.36 -0.32 6.71
N ILE A 25 0.87 -1.54 6.95
CA ILE A 25 -0.29 -1.77 7.80
C ILE A 25 0.22 -1.87 9.23
N THR A 26 -0.29 -0.99 10.08
CA THR A 26 -0.07 -1.09 11.53
C THR A 26 -0.96 -2.19 12.13
N ALA A 27 -0.66 -2.61 13.35
CA ALA A 27 -1.44 -3.63 14.08
C ALA A 27 -2.92 -3.27 14.32
N ASP A 28 -3.33 -2.03 14.02
CA ASP A 28 -4.71 -1.53 14.10
C ASP A 28 -5.39 -1.51 12.71
N ASP A 29 -4.84 -2.25 11.75
CA ASP A 29 -5.25 -2.27 10.33
C ASP A 29 -5.24 -0.88 9.65
N ARG A 30 -4.44 0.06 10.17
CA ARG A 30 -4.28 1.39 9.57
C ARG A 30 -3.13 1.39 8.58
N VAL A 31 -3.40 1.90 7.38
CA VAL A 31 -2.40 2.22 6.35
C VAL A 31 -1.62 3.46 6.77
N LEU A 32 -0.31 3.32 6.94
CA LEU A 32 0.59 4.41 7.31
C LEU A 32 1.70 4.60 6.27
N PRO A 33 1.64 5.67 5.45
CA PRO A 33 2.71 5.98 4.49
C PRO A 33 3.99 6.41 5.23
N ILE A 34 5.10 5.72 4.99
CA ILE A 34 6.39 5.94 5.67
C ILE A 34 6.99 7.31 5.29
N GLY A 35 6.83 7.72 4.03
CA GLY A 35 7.38 8.97 3.50
C GLY A 35 6.43 10.17 3.53
N ALA A 36 5.16 9.99 3.94
CA ALA A 36 4.12 11.01 3.83
C ALA A 36 3.13 10.96 5.01
N ARG A 37 3.64 10.78 6.24
CA ARG A 37 2.82 10.70 7.47
C ARG A 37 1.95 11.94 7.70
N ASP A 38 2.44 13.13 7.32
CA ASP A 38 1.72 14.40 7.40
C ASP A 38 0.85 14.72 6.16
N GLY A 39 0.81 13.83 5.18
CA GLY A 39 0.12 14.02 3.90
C GLY A 39 1.06 14.17 2.71
N CYS A 40 0.49 14.11 1.50
CA CYS A 40 1.23 14.24 0.26
C CYS A 40 1.62 15.70 0.00
N ARG A 41 2.74 15.93 -0.70
CA ARG A 41 3.18 17.29 -1.06
C ARG A 41 2.20 18.06 -1.95
N CYS A 42 1.27 17.38 -2.61
CA CYS A 42 0.19 18.02 -3.36
C CYS A 42 -0.94 18.56 -2.46
N GLY A 43 -0.94 18.24 -1.17
CA GLY A 43 -2.04 18.55 -0.23
C GLY A 43 -3.06 17.41 -0.05
N GLY A 44 -2.91 16.29 -0.77
CA GLY A 44 -3.76 15.12 -0.62
C GLY A 44 -3.43 14.32 0.64
N THR A 45 -4.44 13.93 1.40
CA THR A 45 -4.32 13.09 2.62
C THR A 45 -4.95 11.70 2.45
N SER A 46 -5.49 11.43 1.26
CA SER A 46 -6.10 10.14 0.91
C SER A 46 -5.09 9.30 0.14
N PHE A 47 -4.88 8.07 0.61
CA PHE A 47 -3.95 7.11 0.02
C PHE A 47 -4.65 5.77 -0.14
N SER A 48 -4.48 5.17 -1.31
CA SER A 48 -5.05 3.87 -1.66
C SER A 48 -3.91 2.86 -1.82
N ARG A 49 -4.08 1.65 -1.28
CA ARG A 49 -3.15 0.54 -1.49
C ARG A 49 -3.12 0.19 -2.98
N ILE A 50 -1.92 -0.06 -3.49
CA ILE A 50 -1.69 -0.64 -4.80
C ILE A 50 -1.40 -2.12 -4.51
N ASP A 51 -2.42 -2.96 -4.62
CA ASP A 51 -2.25 -4.40 -4.52
C ASP A 51 -1.70 -4.90 -5.87
N GLU A 52 -0.52 -5.54 -5.85
CA GLU A 52 0.06 -6.17 -7.04
C GLU A 52 -0.67 -7.48 -7.41
N GLU A 53 -1.62 -7.92 -6.58
CA GLU A 53 -2.33 -9.21 -6.70
C GLU A 53 -3.54 -9.19 -7.66
N ASP A 54 -3.91 -8.06 -8.27
CA ASP A 54 -4.93 -8.04 -9.35
C ASP A 54 -4.39 -8.63 -10.68
N PHE A 55 -3.11 -9.00 -10.73
CA PHE A 55 -2.56 -9.87 -11.76
C PHE A 55 -2.80 -11.36 -11.39
N GLU A 56 -4.04 -11.74 -11.09
CA GLU A 56 -4.42 -13.16 -11.10
C GLU A 56 -4.21 -13.68 -12.53
N ASP A 57 -3.17 -14.49 -12.66
CA ASP A 57 -2.79 -15.25 -13.85
C ASP A 57 -4.05 -15.92 -14.44
N PRO A 58 -4.52 -15.60 -15.67
CA PRO A 58 -5.69 -16.24 -16.28
C PRO A 58 -5.41 -17.68 -16.73
N SER A 59 -4.59 -18.40 -15.97
CA SER A 59 -4.07 -19.73 -16.25
C SER A 59 -4.91 -20.81 -15.55
N ASP A 60 -6.20 -20.57 -15.39
CA ASP A 60 -7.21 -21.60 -15.12
C ASP A 60 -8.33 -21.44 -16.16
N THR A 61 -8.05 -21.92 -17.38
CA THR A 61 -9.09 -22.29 -18.33
C THR A 61 -8.75 -23.68 -18.84
N ALA A 62 -9.63 -24.60 -18.44
CA ALA A 62 -9.59 -26.05 -18.60
C ALA A 62 -9.66 -26.54 -20.05
#